data_AF-A0AAD4KLQ2-F1
#
_entry.id   AF-A0AAD4KLQ2-F1
#
_cell.length_a   1.000
_cell.length_b   1.000
_cell.length_c   1.000
_cell.angle_alpha   90.00
_cell.angle_beta   90.00
_cell.angle_gamma   90.00
#
_symmetry.space_group_name_H-M   'P 1'
#
loop_
_entity.id
_entity.type
_entity.pdbx_description
1 polymer ?
#
loop_
_entity_poly.entity_id
_entity_poly.type
_entity_poly.pdbx_seq_one_letter_code
_entity_poly.pdbx_strand_id
1 'polypeptide(L)'
;LAIIYRYASIAREDGDYSQAVKLFEPNATVHFPDGHHISPGNLGEITRSNPPKLLRYHLTTIDVQFVSSEDVWSVGSLDDIVSRLNDGTWLIKQKTVVVDGLDPEGWLATSLTDDLHGERGT
;
A
#
# COMPACT_ATOMS: atom_id res chain seq x y z
N LEU A 1 -15.33 -3.64 -2.00
CA LEU A 1 -15.03 -2.56 -2.98
C LEU A 1 -14.81 -1.19 -2.34
N ALA A 2 -15.71 -0.70 -1.47
CA ALA A 2 -15.63 0.65 -0.91
C ALA A 2 -14.30 0.99 -0.21
N ILE A 3 -13.64 0.01 0.43
CA ILE A 3 -12.38 0.24 1.15
C ILE A 3 -11.20 0.55 0.22
N ILE A 4 -11.04 -0.18 -0.90
CA ILE A 4 -9.95 0.04 -1.86
C ILE A 4 -10.09 1.42 -2.51
N TYR A 5 -11.31 1.81 -2.90
CA TYR A 5 -11.59 3.16 -3.39
C TYR A 5 -11.28 4.24 -2.35
N ARG A 6 -11.64 4.02 -1.08
CA ARG A 6 -11.36 4.96 0.00
C ARG A 6 -9.85 5.12 0.22
N TYR A 7 -9.09 4.02 0.20
CA TYR A 7 -7.64 4.06 0.26
C TYR A 7 -7.06 4.87 -0.90
N ALA A 8 -7.43 4.54 -2.14
CA ALA A 8 -6.98 5.23 -3.36
C ALA A 8 -7.29 6.74 -3.36
N SER A 9 -8.39 7.15 -2.72
CA SER A 9 -8.76 8.55 -2.60
C SER A 9 -7.95 9.31 -1.55
N ILE A 10 -7.46 8.64 -0.50
CA ILE A 10 -6.80 9.27 0.64
C ILE A 10 -5.28 9.23 0.50
N ALA A 11 -4.71 8.13 0.02
CA ALA A 11 -3.27 7.85 0.03
C ALA A 11 -2.45 8.57 -1.07
N ARG A 12 -2.78 9.83 -1.36
CA ARG A 12 -2.12 10.67 -2.38
C ARG A 12 -0.93 11.46 -1.81
N GLU A 13 -0.23 12.23 -2.65
CA GLU A 13 1.00 12.97 -2.31
C GLU A 13 0.84 13.86 -1.06
N ASP A 14 -0.26 14.60 -0.96
CA ASP A 14 -0.65 15.43 0.21
C ASP A 14 -1.79 14.78 1.01
N GLY A 15 -1.80 13.45 1.05
CA GLY A 15 -2.83 12.65 1.70
C GLY A 15 -2.78 12.72 3.23
N ASP A 16 -3.95 12.62 3.88
CA ASP A 16 -3.99 12.37 5.32
C ASP A 16 -3.72 10.88 5.58
N TYR A 17 -2.43 10.53 5.66
CA TYR A 17 -1.99 9.16 5.92
C TYR A 17 -2.53 8.62 7.25
N SER A 18 -2.87 9.47 8.23
CA SER A 18 -3.51 9.02 9.46
C SER A 18 -4.91 8.43 9.22
N GLN A 19 -5.62 8.89 8.20
CA GLN A 19 -6.91 8.31 7.78
C GLN A 19 -6.70 7.06 6.93
N ALA A 20 -5.65 7.03 6.11
CA ALA A 20 -5.30 5.83 5.34
C ALA A 20 -4.99 4.66 6.28
N VAL A 21 -4.23 4.89 7.36
CA VAL A 21 -3.89 3.89 8.38
C VAL A 21 -5.12 3.25 9.02
N LYS A 22 -6.21 3.99 9.21
CA LYS A 22 -7.47 3.45 9.78
C LYS A 22 -8.17 2.43 8.88
N LEU A 23 -7.74 2.31 7.63
CA LEU A 23 -8.25 1.31 6.69
C LEU A 23 -7.52 -0.03 6.84
N PHE A 24 -6.50 -0.12 7.67
CA PHE A 24 -5.70 -1.31 7.87
C PHE A 24 -6.01 -1.98 9.21
N GLU A 25 -5.77 -3.29 9.27
CA GLU A 25 -5.67 -3.99 10.55
C GLU A 25 -4.45 -3.50 11.36
N PRO A 26 -4.46 -3.60 12.70
CA PRO A 26 -3.35 -3.14 13.54
C PRO A 26 -1.99 -3.77 13.20
N ASN A 27 -1.98 -5.01 12.71
CA ASN A 27 -0.80 -5.79 12.34
C ASN A 27 -0.64 -5.96 10.82
N ALA A 28 -1.33 -5.16 10.03
CA ALA A 28 -1.22 -5.23 8.59
C ALA A 28 0.17 -4.83 8.09
N THR A 29 0.52 -5.29 6.89
CA THR A 29 1.79 -4.99 6.23
C THR A 29 1.57 -4.43 4.83
N VAL A 30 2.50 -3.59 4.39
CA VAL A 30 2.60 -3.09 3.01
C VAL A 30 3.87 -3.66 2.40
N HIS A 31 3.75 -4.41 1.32
CA HIS A 31 4.84 -5.14 0.66
C HIS A 31 5.26 -4.41 -0.61
N PHE A 32 6.58 -4.34 -0.85
CA PHE A 32 7.16 -3.70 -2.03
C PHE A 32 7.83 -4.72 -2.97
N PRO A 33 8.08 -4.36 -4.24
CA PRO A 33 8.68 -5.26 -5.22
C PRO A 33 10.10 -5.74 -4.87
N ASP A 34 10.83 -5.01 -4.05
CA ASP A 34 12.19 -5.33 -3.58
C ASP A 34 12.22 -6.30 -2.39
N GLY A 35 11.04 -6.72 -1.89
CA GLY A 35 10.89 -7.62 -0.75
C GLY A 35 10.87 -6.92 0.61
N HIS A 36 11.08 -5.60 0.64
CA HIS A 36 10.90 -4.81 1.85
C HIS A 36 9.40 -4.70 2.21
N HIS A 37 9.13 -4.54 3.50
CA HIS A 37 7.78 -4.33 4.01
C HIS A 37 7.75 -3.33 5.16
N ILE A 38 6.67 -2.55 5.23
CA ILE A 38 6.43 -1.59 6.32
C ILE A 38 5.09 -1.83 7.01
N SER A 39 4.97 -1.26 8.20
CA SER A 39 3.67 -1.00 8.80
C SER A 39 2.95 0.14 8.06
N PRO A 40 1.61 0.09 7.91
CA PRO A 40 0.82 1.19 7.36
C PRO A 40 1.08 2.53 8.04
N GLY A 41 1.47 2.54 9.33
CA GLY A 41 1.84 3.76 10.06
C GLY A 41 2.99 4.54 9.41
N ASN A 42 3.81 3.86 8.60
CA ASN A 42 4.98 4.42 7.93
C ASN A 42 4.71 4.75 6.45
N LEU A 43 3.46 4.71 5.98
CA LEU A 43 3.13 5.01 4.57
C LEU A 43 3.66 6.37 4.10
N GLY A 44 3.64 7.38 4.98
CA GLY A 44 4.15 8.72 4.65
C GLY A 44 5.67 8.80 4.52
N GLU A 45 6.41 7.77 4.93
CA GLU A 45 7.88 7.74 4.82
C GLU A 45 8.32 7.43 3.39
N ILE A 46 7.55 6.62 2.67
CA ILE A 46 7.82 6.20 1.28
C ILE A 46 8.02 7.42 0.37
N THR A 47 7.18 8.43 0.53
CA THR A 47 7.20 9.64 -0.30
C THR A 47 8.06 10.75 0.31
N ARG A 48 8.74 10.55 1.44
CA ARG A 48 9.39 11.65 2.18
C ARG A 48 10.73 12.06 1.56
N SER A 49 11.57 11.10 1.16
CA SER A 49 12.89 11.38 0.58
C SER A 49 12.79 11.89 -0.87
N ASN A 50 11.84 11.36 -1.63
CA ASN A 50 11.58 11.76 -3.01
C ASN A 50 10.07 11.88 -3.28
N PRO A 51 9.41 12.97 -2.85
CA PRO A 51 7.97 13.12 -2.99
C PRO A 51 7.56 13.22 -4.46
N PRO A 52 6.57 12.44 -4.93
CA PRO A 52 6.02 12.63 -6.26
C PRO A 52 5.35 13.99 -6.36
N LYS A 53 5.51 14.67 -7.50
CA LYS A 53 4.78 15.93 -7.79
C LYS A 53 3.27 15.74 -7.84
N LEU A 54 2.82 14.53 -8.16
CA LEU A 54 1.43 14.11 -8.21
C LEU A 54 1.38 12.58 -8.05
N LEU A 55 0.61 12.09 -7.09
CA LEU A 55 0.35 10.68 -6.86
C LEU A 55 -1.15 10.43 -6.92
N ARG A 56 -1.60 9.82 -8.01
CA ARG A 56 -3.01 9.47 -8.20
C ARG A 56 -3.15 7.98 -8.47
N TYR A 57 -4.02 7.34 -7.70
CA TYR A 57 -4.46 5.99 -7.98
C TYR A 57 -5.54 6.03 -9.07
N HIS A 58 -5.32 5.27 -10.13
CA HIS A 58 -6.36 4.96 -11.11
C HIS A 58 -6.72 3.48 -10.98
N LEU A 59 -7.87 3.20 -10.39
CA LEU A 59 -8.39 1.84 -10.24
C LEU A 59 -9.19 1.50 -11.50
N THR A 60 -8.67 0.59 -12.33
CA THR A 60 -9.29 0.21 -13.61
C THR A 60 -10.07 -1.09 -13.51
N THR A 61 -9.51 -2.10 -12.85
CA THR A 61 -10.14 -3.41 -12.67
C THR A 61 -9.83 -3.92 -11.28
N ILE A 62 -10.85 -4.46 -10.61
CA ILE A 62 -10.72 -5.12 -9.30
C ILE A 62 -11.41 -6.47 -9.47
N ASP A 63 -10.62 -7.55 -9.50
CA ASP A 63 -11.15 -8.90 -9.36
C ASP A 63 -11.15 -9.27 -7.87
N VAL A 64 -12.20 -9.97 -7.44
CA VAL A 64 -12.44 -10.27 -6.03
C VAL A 64 -12.61 -11.77 -5.88
N GLN A 65 -11.65 -12.40 -5.21
CA GLN A 65 -11.65 -13.83 -4.96
C GLN A 65 -11.82 -14.10 -3.48
N PHE A 66 -12.88 -14.82 -3.14
CA PHE A 66 -13.13 -15.23 -1.76
C PHE A 66 -12.23 -16.42 -1.45
N VAL A 67 -11.30 -16.24 -0.50
CA VAL A 67 -10.38 -17.31 -0.06
C VAL A 67 -10.91 -18.01 1.20
N SER A 68 -11.76 -17.34 1.97
CA SER A 68 -12.55 -17.93 3.06
C SER A 68 -13.85 -17.15 3.29
N SER A 69 -14.60 -17.49 4.34
CA SER A 69 -15.77 -16.71 4.76
C SER A 69 -15.42 -15.34 5.35
N GLU A 70 -14.16 -15.14 5.75
CA GLU A 70 -13.69 -13.96 6.48
C GLU A 70 -12.61 -13.19 5.71
N ASP A 71 -11.90 -13.87 4.80
CA ASP A 71 -10.80 -13.30 4.02
C ASP A 71 -11.15 -13.29 2.52
N VAL A 72 -10.79 -12.18 1.89
CA VAL A 72 -10.93 -11.96 0.45
C VAL A 72 -9.59 -11.48 -0.10
N TRP A 73 -9.20 -12.07 -1.22
CA TRP A 73 -8.05 -11.65 -1.99
C TRP A 73 -8.54 -10.81 -3.17
N SER A 74 -8.05 -9.57 -3.29
CA SER A 74 -8.26 -8.81 -4.52
C SER A 74 -7.14 -9.16 -5.50
N VAL A 75 -7.52 -9.71 -6.64
CA VAL A 75 -6.60 -10.11 -7.71
C VAL A 75 -6.54 -9.01 -8.76
N GLY A 76 -5.33 -8.60 -9.12
CA GLY A 76 -5.05 -7.45 -9.99
C GLY A 76 -3.67 -6.86 -9.68
N SER A 77 -3.36 -5.66 -10.20
CA SER A 77 -2.04 -5.02 -10.00
C SER A 77 -1.74 -4.54 -8.57
N LEU A 78 -2.51 -4.97 -7.57
CA LEU A 78 -2.29 -4.59 -6.17
C LEU A 78 -2.20 -5.79 -5.21
N ASP A 79 -2.58 -7.01 -5.61
CA ASP A 79 -2.53 -8.23 -4.76
C ASP A 79 -2.81 -7.98 -3.26
N ASP A 80 -3.85 -7.21 -2.95
CA ASP A 80 -4.20 -6.82 -1.59
C ASP A 80 -5.06 -7.93 -0.93
N ILE A 81 -4.85 -8.17 0.36
CA ILE A 81 -5.69 -9.05 1.18
C ILE A 81 -6.55 -8.18 2.09
N VAL A 82 -7.86 -8.40 2.06
CA VAL A 82 -8.82 -7.74 2.95
C VAL A 82 -9.56 -8.77 3.78
N SER A 83 -9.77 -8.43 5.05
CA SER A 83 -10.40 -9.28 6.05
C SER A 83 -11.64 -8.59 6.61
N ARG A 84 -12.62 -9.38 7.02
CA ARG A 84 -13.83 -8.91 7.68
C ARG A 84 -13.75 -9.18 9.18
N LEU A 85 -13.84 -8.12 9.97
CA LEU A 85 -13.96 -8.21 11.42
C LEU A 85 -15.34 -8.72 11.87
N ASN A 86 -15.44 -9.15 13.12
CA ASN A 86 -16.67 -9.68 13.73
C ASN A 86 -17.84 -8.68 13.71
N ASP A 87 -17.57 -7.37 13.73
CA ASP A 87 -18.58 -6.30 13.63
C ASP A 87 -19.05 -6.04 12.19
N GLY A 88 -18.48 -6.76 11.22
CA GLY A 88 -18.78 -6.64 9.81
C GLY A 88 -17.92 -5.61 9.06
N THR A 89 -17.03 -4.89 9.74
CA THR A 89 -16.10 -3.94 9.15
C THR A 89 -15.06 -4.68 8.31
N TRP A 90 -14.75 -4.15 7.13
CA TRP A 90 -13.67 -4.65 6.29
C TRP A 90 -12.42 -3.81 6.52
N LEU A 91 -11.25 -4.45 6.64
CA LEU A 91 -9.94 -3.82 6.76
C LEU A 91 -8.95 -4.45 5.79
N ILE A 92 -7.89 -3.71 5.46
CA ILE A 92 -6.75 -4.19 4.69
C ILE A 92 -5.81 -4.91 5.66
N LYS A 93 -5.58 -6.20 5.41
CA LYS A 93 -4.65 -7.05 6.17
C LYS A 93 -3.27 -7.06 5.54
N GLN A 94 -3.21 -7.03 4.21
CA GLN A 94 -1.96 -6.89 3.46
C GLN A 94 -2.21 -6.00 2.25
N LYS A 95 -1.28 -5.08 1.99
CA LYS A 95 -1.24 -4.32 0.76
C LYS A 95 0.01 -4.68 -0.03
N THR A 96 -0.12 -4.93 -1.33
CA THR A 96 1.05 -5.20 -2.18
C THR A 96 1.20 -4.08 -3.21
N VAL A 97 2.39 -3.49 -3.28
CA VAL A 97 2.74 -2.55 -4.33
C VAL A 97 3.38 -3.36 -5.46
N VAL A 98 2.66 -3.52 -6.56
CA VAL A 98 3.19 -4.12 -7.78
C VAL A 98 3.50 -3.00 -8.76
N VAL A 99 4.71 -3.00 -9.31
CA VAL A 99 5.16 -2.01 -10.28
C VAL A 99 5.49 -2.72 -11.59
N ASP A 100 4.83 -2.31 -12.66
CA ASP A 100 5.16 -2.73 -14.02
C ASP A 100 5.97 -1.63 -14.70
N GLY A 101 7.14 -1.97 -15.26
CA GLY A 101 8.02 -1.00 -15.92
C GLY A 101 8.49 0.14 -15.01
N LEU A 102 9.07 -0.17 -13.83
CA LEU A 102 9.63 0.82 -12.92
C LEU A 102 10.64 1.72 -13.65
N ASP A 103 10.36 3.02 -13.71
CA ASP A 103 11.30 4.02 -14.21
C ASP A 103 12.47 4.15 -13.22
N PRO A 104 13.73 3.86 -13.62
CA PRO A 104 14.90 3.98 -12.74
C PRO A 104 15.11 5.39 -12.17
N GLU A 105 14.61 6.43 -12.85
CA GLU A 105 14.66 7.83 -12.38
C GLU A 105 13.34 8.27 -11.73
N GLY A 106 12.36 7.37 -11.63
CA GLY A 106 11.06 7.62 -11.01
C GLY A 106 11.14 7.72 -9.49
N TRP A 107 10.18 8.45 -8.91
CA TRP A 107 10.15 8.74 -7.47
C TRP A 107 10.24 7.48 -6.59
N LEU A 108 9.53 6.42 -6.98
CA LEU A 108 9.50 5.16 -6.24
C LEU A 108 10.83 4.41 -6.32
N ALA A 109 11.53 4.46 -7.45
CA ALA A 109 12.82 3.77 -7.60
C ALA A 109 13.84 4.33 -6.60
N THR A 110 13.91 5.66 -6.45
CA THR A 110 14.78 6.30 -5.46
C THR A 110 14.42 5.92 -4.04
N SER A 111 13.12 5.93 -3.71
CA SER A 111 12.65 5.57 -2.37
C SER A 111 12.97 4.12 -1.98
N LEU A 112 12.92 3.17 -2.93
CA LEU A 112 13.26 1.76 -2.67
C LEU A 112 14.79 1.55 -2.54
N THR A 113 15.61 2.37 -3.21
CA THR A 113 17.07 2.22 -3.16
C THR A 113 17.73 2.89 -1.95
N ASP A 114 17.14 3.95 -1.40
CA ASP A 114 17.71 4.67 -0.25
C ASP A 114 17.71 3.82 1.04
N ASP A 115 16.72 2.92 1.20
CA ASP A 115 16.64 2.00 2.35
C ASP A 115 17.73 0.90 2.32
N LEU A 116 18.34 0.61 1.16
CA LEU A 116 19.48 -0.31 1.05
C LEU A 116 20.81 0.29 1.54
N HIS A 117 20.87 1.61 1.75
CA HIS A 117 22.06 2.31 2.23
C HIS A 117 21.95 2.83 3.68
N GLY A 118 20.81 2.57 4.35
CA GLY A 118 20.57 2.94 5.75
C GLY A 118 21.30 2.07 6.79
N GLU A 119 21.80 0.88 6.42
CA GLU A 119 22.64 0.05 7.30
C GLU A 119 24.11 0.06 6.85
N ARG A 120 24.82 1.14 7.18
CA ARG A 120 26.27 1.16 7.50
C ARG A 120 26.67 2.56 7.97
N GLY A 121 26.55 2.83 9.26
CA GLY A 121 26.98 4.10 9.83
C GLY A 121 26.91 4.18 11.34
N THR A 122 27.83 3.46 11.99
CA THR A 122 28.34 3.60 13.39
C THR A 122 27.36 3.57 14.56
#